data_AF-A0A946LV78-F1
#
_entry.id   AF-A0A946LV78-F1
#
_cell.length_a   1.000
_cell.length_b   1.000
_cell.length_c   1.000
_cell.angle_alpha   90.00
_cell.angle_beta   90.00
_cell.angle_gamma   90.00
#
_symmetry.space_group_name_H-M   'P 1'
#
loop_
_entity.id
_entity.type
_entity.pdbx_description
1 polymer ?
#
loop_
_entity_poly.entity_id
_entity_poly.type
_entity_poly.pdbx_seq_one_letter_code
_entity_poly.pdbx_strand_id
1 'polypeptide(L)'
;MAAANQLFTWEGTDKSGKKTKGEIKSSNANIARAELRKKGINPTKVKKKSSGFALASFGAKVTPSDIALFTRQLATMMKAGVPLVQSFEIVADGMDNPAMKELILKIRDEVSSGQSFAHAIKTQPEHFDDLFCNLVEAGEQSGALETMLDRLAEYKEKSEQLKGKIKSAMNYPIAVLVVAGVVSG
;
A
#
# COMPACT_ATOMS: atom_id res chain seq x y z
N MET A 1 18.42 5.06 -21.68
CA MET A 1 17.22 4.71 -20.90
C MET A 1 17.53 3.48 -20.06
N ALA A 2 17.75 3.64 -18.75
CA ALA A 2 18.01 2.50 -17.86
C ALA A 2 16.67 1.83 -17.54
N ALA A 3 16.44 0.63 -18.07
CA ALA A 3 15.24 -0.15 -17.77
C ALA A 3 15.30 -0.60 -16.29
N ALA A 4 14.24 -0.33 -15.54
CA ALA A 4 14.12 -0.68 -14.12
C ALA A 4 14.38 -2.19 -13.90
N ASN A 5 15.24 -2.53 -12.94
CA ASN A 5 15.54 -3.92 -12.60
C ASN A 5 14.32 -4.57 -11.92
N GLN A 6 13.71 -5.54 -12.59
CA GLN A 6 12.56 -6.31 -12.10
C GLN A 6 13.02 -7.68 -11.60
N LEU A 7 12.34 -8.21 -10.58
CA LEU A 7 12.62 -9.52 -10.02
C LEU A 7 11.88 -10.61 -10.83
N PHE A 8 12.62 -11.59 -11.33
CA PHE A 8 12.09 -12.72 -12.08
C PHE A 8 12.28 -14.00 -11.29
N THR A 9 11.22 -14.81 -11.19
CA THR A 9 11.33 -16.19 -10.74
C THR A 9 11.61 -17.08 -11.93
N TRP A 10 12.53 -18.02 -11.76
CA TRP A 10 12.90 -18.95 -12.81
C TRP A 10 12.95 -20.39 -12.32
N GLU A 11 12.63 -21.29 -13.24
CA GLU A 11 12.80 -22.73 -13.11
C GLU A 11 13.62 -23.19 -14.32
N GLY A 12 14.67 -23.97 -14.07
CA GLY A 12 15.58 -24.42 -15.12
C GLY A 12 16.28 -25.72 -14.73
N THR A 13 17.06 -26.24 -15.64
CA THR A 13 17.91 -27.41 -15.39
C THR A 13 19.38 -26.99 -15.47
N ASP A 14 20.16 -27.40 -14.47
CA ASP A 14 21.61 -27.24 -14.47
C ASP A 14 22.27 -28.27 -15.41
N LYS A 15 23.57 -28.13 -15.69
CA LYS A 15 24.36 -29.03 -16.56
C LYS A 15 24.29 -30.50 -16.15
N SER A 16 24.05 -30.77 -14.87
CA SER A 16 23.87 -32.12 -14.32
C SER A 16 22.44 -32.68 -14.47
N GLY A 17 21.55 -31.99 -15.20
CA GLY A 17 20.15 -32.38 -15.38
C GLY A 17 19.24 -32.12 -14.17
N LYS A 18 19.79 -31.56 -13.08
CA LYS A 18 19.03 -31.25 -11.86
C LYS A 18 18.16 -30.01 -12.08
N LYS A 19 16.86 -30.13 -11.78
CA LYS A 19 15.93 -29.00 -11.78
C LYS A 19 16.27 -28.06 -10.63
N THR A 20 16.57 -26.81 -10.95
CA THR A 20 16.86 -25.73 -10.01
C THR A 20 15.85 -24.61 -10.21
N LYS A 21 15.52 -23.93 -9.11
CA LYS A 21 14.62 -22.78 -9.10
C LYS A 21 15.27 -21.67 -8.30
N GLY A 22 15.01 -20.42 -8.69
CA GLY A 22 15.60 -19.28 -8.03
C GLY A 22 15.02 -17.96 -8.50
N GLU A 23 15.63 -16.89 -8.03
CA GLU A 23 15.24 -15.52 -8.35
C GLU A 23 16.40 -14.78 -8.98
N ILE A 24 16.13 -13.93 -9.96
CA ILE A 24 17.13 -13.11 -10.63
C ILE A 24 16.57 -11.71 -10.87
N LYS A 25 17.37 -10.68 -10.55
CA LYS A 25 17.05 -9.29 -10.87
C LYS A 25 17.55 -9.00 -12.28
N SER A 26 16.66 -8.59 -13.18
CA SER A 26 17.03 -8.27 -14.55
C SER A 26 16.10 -7.20 -15.12
N SER A 27 16.51 -6.53 -16.19
CA SER A 27 15.71 -5.48 -16.82
C SER A 27 14.58 -6.01 -17.70
N ASN A 28 14.66 -7.26 -18.20
CA ASN A 28 13.55 -7.95 -18.86
C ASN A 28 13.72 -9.48 -18.87
N ALA A 29 12.66 -10.21 -19.23
CA ALA A 29 12.64 -11.68 -19.24
C ALA A 29 13.66 -12.30 -20.21
N ASN A 30 13.98 -11.63 -21.32
CA ASN A 30 14.94 -12.13 -22.30
C ASN A 30 16.38 -12.02 -21.77
N ILE A 31 16.70 -10.92 -21.08
CA ILE A 31 18.00 -10.72 -20.41
C ILE A 31 18.15 -11.68 -19.23
N ALA A 32 17.09 -11.87 -18.42
CA ALA A 32 17.09 -12.87 -17.35
C ALA A 32 17.40 -14.28 -17.89
N ARG A 33 16.79 -14.69 -19.02
CA ARG A 33 17.09 -15.97 -19.67
C ARG A 33 18.54 -16.05 -20.15
N ALA A 34 19.07 -14.97 -20.72
CA ALA A 34 20.45 -14.93 -21.20
C ALA A 34 21.47 -15.03 -20.05
N GLU A 35 21.23 -14.36 -18.92
CA GLU A 35 22.07 -14.46 -17.72
C GLU A 35 22.03 -15.85 -17.09
N LEU A 36 20.86 -16.50 -17.04
CA LEU A 36 20.75 -17.87 -16.56
C LEU A 36 21.54 -18.86 -17.42
N ARG A 37 21.48 -18.70 -18.75
CA ARG A 37 22.28 -19.52 -19.68
C ARG A 37 23.78 -19.30 -19.51
N LYS A 38 24.23 -18.05 -19.29
CA LYS A 38 25.64 -17.77 -18.95
C LYS A 38 26.09 -18.46 -17.67
N LYS A 39 25.20 -18.63 -16.70
CA LYS A 39 25.45 -19.37 -15.45
C LYS A 39 25.35 -20.90 -15.60
N GLY A 40 25.17 -21.42 -16.81
CA GLY A 40 25.06 -22.86 -17.06
C GLY A 40 23.68 -23.46 -16.77
N ILE A 41 22.69 -22.62 -16.46
CA ILE A 41 21.32 -23.04 -16.20
C ILE A 41 20.52 -22.88 -17.49
N ASN A 42 19.84 -23.93 -17.94
CA ASN A 42 18.92 -23.83 -19.06
C ASN A 42 17.50 -23.51 -18.55
N PRO A 43 17.01 -22.27 -18.70
CA PRO A 43 15.73 -21.86 -18.11
C PRO A 43 14.56 -22.44 -18.90
N THR A 44 13.72 -23.23 -18.24
CA THR A 44 12.48 -23.80 -18.80
C THR A 44 11.31 -22.84 -18.61
N LYS A 45 11.32 -22.09 -17.50
CA LYS A 45 10.27 -21.14 -17.15
C LYS A 45 10.92 -19.89 -16.56
N VAL A 46 10.59 -18.72 -17.11
CA VAL A 46 10.96 -17.43 -16.54
C VAL A 46 9.70 -16.60 -16.49
N LYS A 47 9.26 -16.26 -15.29
CA LYS A 47 8.10 -15.41 -15.07
C LYS A 47 8.56 -14.18 -14.30
N LYS A 48 8.02 -13.03 -14.68
CA LYS A 48 8.10 -11.85 -13.80
C LYS A 48 7.46 -12.26 -12.49
N LYS A 49 8.18 -12.12 -11.37
CA LYS A 49 7.57 -12.31 -10.07
C LYS A 49 6.57 -11.17 -9.94
N SER A 50 5.30 -11.42 -10.22
CA SER A 50 4.25 -10.54 -9.71
C SER A 50 4.44 -10.57 -8.20
N SER A 51 4.71 -9.41 -7.60
CA SER A 51 4.72 -9.27 -6.15
C SER A 51 3.57 -10.11 -5.59
N GLY A 52 3.84 -11.06 -4.70
CA GLY A 52 2.79 -11.93 -4.12
C GLY A 52 1.61 -11.12 -3.54
N PHE A 53 1.87 -9.85 -3.24
CA PHE A 53 0.93 -8.77 -2.96
C PHE A 53 -0.23 -8.64 -3.97
N ALA A 54 0.00 -8.76 -5.29
CA ALA A 54 -1.05 -8.58 -6.30
C ALA A 54 -2.14 -9.67 -6.23
N LEU A 55 -1.84 -10.86 -5.71
CA LEU A 55 -2.83 -11.92 -5.49
C LEU A 55 -3.57 -11.74 -4.15
N ALA A 56 -2.93 -11.13 -3.15
CA ALA A 56 -3.53 -10.81 -1.85
C ALA A 56 -4.45 -9.58 -1.91
N SER A 57 -4.21 -8.65 -2.84
CA SER A 57 -5.07 -7.49 -3.10
C SER A 57 -6.38 -7.84 -3.86
N PHE A 58 -6.58 -9.08 -4.34
CA PHE A 58 -7.79 -9.50 -5.05
C PHE A 58 -8.99 -9.59 -4.08
N GLY A 59 -9.58 -8.44 -3.76
CA GLY A 59 -10.79 -8.29 -2.94
C GLY A 59 -10.63 -7.35 -1.74
N ALA A 60 -9.41 -7.02 -1.34
CA ALA A 60 -9.17 -6.04 -0.28
C ALA A 60 -9.40 -4.63 -0.81
N LYS A 61 -10.22 -3.84 -0.11
CA LYS A 61 -10.47 -2.43 -0.42
C LYS A 61 -9.89 -1.58 0.70
N VAL A 62 -9.34 -0.42 0.35
CA VAL A 62 -8.93 0.58 1.33
C VAL A 62 -10.19 1.16 1.97
N THR A 63 -10.29 1.07 3.30
CA THR A 63 -11.39 1.65 4.05
C THR A 63 -11.00 3.01 4.63
N PRO A 64 -11.98 3.89 4.95
CA PRO A 64 -11.70 5.13 5.65
C PRO A 64 -10.97 4.95 7.00
N SER A 65 -11.25 3.84 7.70
CA SER A 65 -10.56 3.47 8.94
C SER A 65 -9.07 3.16 8.70
N ASP A 66 -8.73 2.49 7.59
CA ASP A 66 -7.33 2.22 7.24
C ASP A 66 -6.56 3.53 6.99
N ILE A 67 -7.20 4.50 6.34
CA ILE A 67 -6.63 5.83 6.08
C ILE A 67 -6.43 6.61 7.39
N ALA A 68 -7.40 6.54 8.32
CA ALA A 68 -7.27 7.17 9.63
C ALA A 68 -6.10 6.58 10.42
N LEU A 69 -5.99 5.24 10.46
CA LEU A 69 -4.89 4.55 11.14
C LEU A 69 -3.53 4.90 10.53
N PHE A 70 -3.42 4.85 9.20
CA PHE A 70 -2.23 5.26 8.47
C PHE A 70 -1.82 6.70 8.83
N THR A 71 -2.77 7.63 8.81
CA THR A 71 -2.51 9.06 9.09
C THR A 71 -2.01 9.23 10.53
N ARG A 72 -2.62 8.54 11.50
CA ARG A 72 -2.20 8.58 12.92
C ARG A 72 -0.81 7.98 13.13
N GLN A 73 -0.53 6.82 12.54
CA GLN A 73 0.77 6.18 12.66
C GLN A 73 1.86 7.03 11.99
N LEU A 74 1.58 7.60 10.81
CA LEU A 74 2.49 8.51 10.11
C LEU A 74 2.77 9.77 10.94
N ALA A 75 1.74 10.40 11.52
CA ALA A 75 1.91 11.56 12.40
C ALA A 75 2.79 11.22 13.61
N THR A 76 2.59 10.05 14.21
CA THR A 76 3.39 9.58 15.36
C THR A 76 4.86 9.38 14.99
N MET A 77 5.13 8.76 13.83
CA MET A 77 6.50 8.56 13.35
C MET A 77 7.19 9.89 13.01
N MET A 78 6.48 10.80 12.34
CA MET A 78 6.98 12.14 12.02
C MET A 78 7.30 12.94 13.29
N LYS A 79 6.45 12.85 14.31
CA LYS A 79 6.67 13.47 15.64
C LYS A 79 7.85 12.89 16.39
N ALA A 80 8.14 11.61 16.18
CA ALA A 80 9.34 10.97 16.71
C ALA A 80 10.62 11.34 15.91
N GLY A 81 10.52 12.18 14.88
CA GLY A 81 11.64 12.60 14.04
C GLY A 81 12.08 11.54 13.03
N VAL A 82 11.25 10.51 12.79
CA VAL A 82 11.56 9.47 11.80
C VAL A 82 11.41 10.05 10.39
N PRO A 83 12.40 9.87 9.50
CA PRO A 83 12.32 10.35 8.12
C PRO A 83 11.08 9.84 7.40
N LEU A 84 10.40 10.72 6.64
CA LEU A 84 9.12 10.44 5.99
C LEU A 84 9.10 9.13 5.17
N VAL A 85 10.12 8.90 4.36
CA VAL A 85 10.24 7.68 3.54
C VAL A 85 10.33 6.42 4.41
N GLN A 86 11.10 6.48 5.51
CA GLN A 86 11.22 5.36 6.45
C GLN A 86 9.92 5.16 7.23
N SER A 87 9.23 6.25 7.60
CA SER A 87 7.93 6.19 8.24
C SER A 87 6.91 5.45 7.37
N PHE A 88 6.89 5.66 6.05
CA PHE A 88 6.03 4.89 5.15
C PHE A 88 6.32 3.39 5.16
N GLU A 89 7.59 2.97 5.20
CA GLU A 89 7.96 1.56 5.25
C GLU A 89 7.47 0.90 6.55
N ILE A 90 7.74 1.54 7.70
CA ILE A 90 7.34 1.03 9.02
C ILE A 90 5.81 0.92 9.11
N VAL A 91 5.10 1.96 8.67
CA VAL A 91 3.64 1.98 8.69
C VAL A 91 3.06 0.93 7.74
N ALA A 92 3.58 0.82 6.51
CA ALA A 92 3.15 -0.20 5.55
C ALA A 92 3.34 -1.64 6.09
N ASP A 93 4.39 -1.89 6.87
CA ASP A 93 4.62 -3.21 7.48
C ASP A 93 3.69 -3.51 8.66
N GLY A 94 3.16 -2.48 9.32
CA GLY A 94 2.16 -2.61 10.39
C GLY A 94 0.71 -2.72 9.91
N MET A 95 0.43 -2.59 8.61
CA MET A 95 -0.95 -2.66 8.08
C MET A 95 -1.37 -4.10 7.76
N ASP A 96 -2.52 -4.50 8.29
CA ASP A 96 -3.13 -5.80 7.98
C ASP A 96 -3.76 -5.84 6.58
N ASN A 97 -4.25 -4.69 6.08
CA ASN A 97 -4.92 -4.60 4.79
C ASN A 97 -3.88 -4.54 3.64
N PRO A 98 -3.80 -5.57 2.77
CA PRO A 98 -2.82 -5.62 1.70
C PRO A 98 -3.01 -4.51 0.65
N ALA A 99 -4.26 -4.07 0.39
CA ALA A 99 -4.53 -2.98 -0.53
C ALA A 99 -4.04 -1.64 0.02
N MET A 100 -4.19 -1.42 1.34
CA MET A 100 -3.66 -0.22 1.98
C MET A 100 -2.13 -0.23 2.00
N LYS A 101 -1.52 -1.39 2.27
CA LYS A 101 -0.07 -1.57 2.20
C LYS A 101 0.47 -1.21 0.81
N GLU A 102 -0.18 -1.69 -0.24
CA GLU A 102 0.16 -1.37 -1.63
C GLU A 102 0.07 0.12 -1.92
N LEU A 103 -1.01 0.78 -1.46
CA LEU A 103 -1.18 2.22 -1.59
C LEU A 103 -0.03 3.00 -0.93
N ILE A 104 0.32 2.65 0.32
CA ILE A 104 1.40 3.32 1.06
C ILE A 104 2.75 3.14 0.36
N LEU A 105 3.05 1.92 -0.09
CA LEU A 105 4.30 1.63 -0.80
C LEU A 105 4.39 2.39 -2.13
N LYS A 106 3.27 2.52 -2.86
CA LYS A 106 3.22 3.33 -4.08
C LYS A 106 3.51 4.80 -3.78
N ILE A 107 2.89 5.38 -2.74
CA ILE A 107 3.15 6.76 -2.31
C ILE A 107 4.62 6.92 -1.90
N ARG A 108 5.17 5.97 -1.13
CA ARG A 108 6.59 5.95 -0.75
C ARG A 108 7.48 6.01 -1.97
N ASP A 109 7.23 5.16 -2.97
CA ASP A 109 8.05 5.07 -4.17
C ASP A 109 8.06 6.40 -4.93
N GLU A 110 6.90 7.05 -5.08
CA GLU A 110 6.78 8.39 -5.68
C GLU A 110 7.58 9.44 -4.89
N VAL A 111 7.44 9.49 -3.57
CA VAL A 111 8.18 10.44 -2.72
C VAL A 111 9.69 10.17 -2.76
N SER A 112 10.09 8.91 -2.72
CA SER A 112 11.50 8.50 -2.79
C SER A 112 12.15 8.82 -4.15
N SER A 113 11.33 8.95 -5.21
CA SER A 113 11.78 9.37 -6.53
C SER A 113 11.96 10.90 -6.65
N GLY A 114 11.61 11.65 -5.60
CA GLY A 114 11.77 13.10 -5.52
C GLY A 114 10.47 13.90 -5.72
N GLN A 115 9.32 13.25 -5.84
CA GLN A 115 8.02 13.95 -5.83
C GLN A 115 7.66 14.40 -4.41
N SER A 116 6.87 15.47 -4.29
CA SER A 116 6.32 15.86 -2.99
C SER A 116 5.28 14.85 -2.51
N PHE A 117 5.13 14.70 -1.20
CA PHE A 117 4.10 13.85 -0.61
C PHE A 117 2.70 14.32 -1.00
N ALA A 118 2.46 15.64 -1.05
CA ALA A 118 1.19 16.20 -1.49
C ALA A 118 0.87 15.84 -2.95
N HIS A 119 1.88 15.78 -3.82
CA HIS A 119 1.69 15.32 -5.19
C HIS A 119 1.36 13.82 -5.22
N ALA A 120 2.09 13.01 -4.46
CA ALA A 120 1.92 11.57 -4.43
C ALA A 120 0.53 11.12 -3.95
N ILE A 121 -0.07 11.83 -2.98
CA ILE A 121 -1.44 11.55 -2.53
C ILE A 121 -2.51 12.11 -3.47
N LYS A 122 -2.23 13.21 -4.18
CA LYS A 122 -3.15 13.78 -5.19
C LYS A 122 -3.39 12.83 -6.36
N THR A 123 -2.47 11.89 -6.64
CA THR A 123 -2.68 10.85 -7.67
C THR A 123 -3.71 9.80 -7.25
N GLN A 124 -4.20 9.85 -6.00
CA GLN A 124 -5.10 8.88 -5.37
C GLN A 124 -6.38 9.56 -4.82
N PRO A 125 -7.15 10.26 -5.67
CA PRO A 125 -8.30 11.08 -5.23
C PRO A 125 -9.46 10.27 -4.62
N GLU A 126 -9.49 8.96 -4.86
CA GLU A 126 -10.47 8.04 -4.25
C GLU A 126 -10.25 7.80 -2.75
N HIS A 127 -9.06 8.14 -2.23
CA HIS A 127 -8.67 7.91 -0.84
C HIS A 127 -8.39 9.21 -0.09
N PHE A 128 -7.81 10.20 -0.76
CA PHE A 128 -7.45 11.48 -0.16
C PHE A 128 -8.31 12.60 -0.75
N ASP A 129 -9.09 13.26 0.11
CA ASP A 129 -9.88 14.43 -0.26
C ASP A 129 -9.00 15.67 -0.47
N ASP A 130 -9.55 16.70 -1.11
CA ASP A 130 -8.82 17.94 -1.40
C ASP A 130 -8.31 18.62 -0.13
N LEU A 131 -9.08 18.55 0.96
CA LEU A 131 -8.68 19.10 2.25
C LEU A 131 -7.42 18.41 2.79
N PHE A 132 -7.37 17.08 2.72
CA PHE A 132 -6.20 16.30 3.11
C PHE A 132 -4.98 16.70 2.28
N CYS A 133 -5.15 16.74 0.95
CA CYS A 133 -4.05 17.08 0.04
C CYS A 133 -3.51 18.50 0.30
N ASN A 134 -4.39 19.48 0.48
CA ASN A 134 -4.01 20.88 0.72
C ASN A 134 -3.32 21.08 2.07
N LEU A 135 -3.74 20.37 3.11
CA LEU A 135 -3.10 20.44 4.42
C LEU A 135 -1.71 19.80 4.43
N VAL A 136 -1.54 18.68 3.73
CA VAL A 136 -0.22 18.07 3.53
C VAL A 136 0.69 19.01 2.73
N GLU A 137 0.18 19.61 1.65
CA GLU A 137 0.94 20.56 0.83
C GLU A 137 1.42 21.77 1.64
N ALA A 138 0.53 22.37 2.43
CA ALA A 138 0.88 23.46 3.32
C ALA A 138 1.90 23.03 4.38
N GLY A 139 1.78 21.80 4.91
CA GLY A 139 2.71 21.23 5.87
C GLY A 139 4.11 20.99 5.29
N GLU A 140 4.19 20.45 4.07
CA GLU A 140 5.47 20.26 3.37
C GLU A 140 6.16 21.59 3.06
N GLN A 141 5.42 22.57 2.54
CA GLN A 141 5.99 23.88 2.17
C GLN A 141 6.46 24.70 3.38
N SER A 142 5.74 24.60 4.51
CA SER A 142 6.07 25.33 5.74
C SER A 142 7.04 24.59 6.66
N GLY A 143 7.41 23.34 6.34
CA GLY A 143 8.17 22.46 7.23
C GLY A 143 7.40 22.01 8.47
N ALA A 144 6.10 22.27 8.55
CA ALA A 144 5.22 21.92 9.67
C ALA A 144 4.39 20.64 9.40
N LEU A 145 4.91 19.73 8.58
CA LEU A 145 4.21 18.51 8.15
C LEU A 145 3.73 17.66 9.33
N GLU A 146 4.54 17.55 10.39
CA GLU A 146 4.18 16.86 11.63
C GLU A 146 2.87 17.41 12.21
N THR A 147 2.78 18.73 12.37
CA THR A 147 1.61 19.39 12.97
C THR A 147 0.38 19.24 12.08
N MET A 148 0.55 19.30 10.76
CA MET A 148 -0.56 19.12 9.82
C MET A 148 -1.06 17.68 9.79
N LEU A 149 -0.15 16.71 9.85
CA LEU A 149 -0.51 15.29 9.95
C LEU A 149 -1.22 14.96 11.26
N ASP A 150 -0.83 15.56 12.38
CA ASP A 150 -1.52 15.35 13.67
C ASP A 150 -2.96 15.89 13.64
N ARG A 151 -3.15 17.08 13.05
CA ARG A 151 -4.50 17.66 12.82
C ARG A 151 -5.34 16.79 11.89
N LEU A 152 -4.74 16.27 10.81
CA LEU A 152 -5.41 15.36 9.88
C LEU A 152 -5.80 14.05 10.56
N ALA A 153 -4.92 13.50 11.39
CA ALA A 153 -5.19 12.29 12.16
C ALA A 153 -6.38 12.50 13.12
N GLU A 154 -6.38 13.60 13.89
CA GLU A 154 -7.51 13.94 14.75
C GLU A 154 -8.82 14.08 13.96
N TYR A 155 -8.78 14.76 12.81
CA TYR A 155 -9.96 14.96 11.97
C TYR A 155 -10.51 13.64 11.44
N LYS A 156 -9.64 12.76 10.92
CA LYS A 156 -10.03 11.45 10.38
C LYS A 156 -10.53 10.51 11.48
N GLU A 157 -9.90 10.49 12.66
CA GLU A 157 -10.36 9.70 13.80
C GLU A 157 -11.72 10.15 14.32
N LYS A 158 -11.94 11.47 14.48
CA LYS A 158 -13.24 12.01 14.91
C LYS A 158 -14.33 11.66 13.90
N SER A 159 -14.04 11.78 12.61
CA SER A 159 -14.98 11.38 11.55
C SER A 159 -15.30 9.90 11.59
N GLU A 160 -14.34 9.02 11.83
CA GLU A 160 -14.55 7.58 11.84
C GLU A 160 -15.28 7.11 13.11
N GLN A 161 -14.93 7.66 14.28
CA GLN A 161 -15.63 7.40 15.54
C GLN A 161 -17.11 7.80 15.46
N LEU A 162 -17.43 8.93 14.81
CA LEU A 162 -18.80 9.37 14.62
C LEU A 162 -19.58 8.40 13.71
N LYS A 163 -18.97 7.96 12.60
CA LYS A 163 -19.57 6.97 11.69
C LYS A 163 -19.76 5.60 12.36
N GLY A 164 -18.78 5.15 13.14
CA GLY A 164 -18.86 3.90 13.89
C GLY A 164 -20.01 3.89 14.89
N LYS A 165 -20.21 4.98 15.63
CA LYS A 165 -21.34 5.14 16.57
C LYS A 165 -22.70 5.12 15.85
N ILE A 166 -22.83 5.80 14.72
CA ILE A 166 -24.06 5.79 13.91
C ILE A 166 -24.36 4.38 13.40
N LYS A 167 -23.36 3.68 12.85
CA LYS A 167 -23.52 2.31 12.34
C LYS A 167 -23.92 1.34 13.45
N SER A 168 -23.32 1.44 14.63
CA SER A 168 -23.68 0.63 15.79
C SER A 168 -25.12 0.90 16.26
N ALA A 169 -25.56 2.16 16.28
CA ALA A 169 -26.93 2.53 16.67
C ALA A 169 -28.00 2.01 15.69
N MET A 170 -27.68 1.87 14.40
CA MET A 170 -28.61 1.36 13.37
C MET A 170 -28.77 -0.16 13.36
N ASN A 171 -27.84 -0.91 13.96
CA ASN A 171 -27.86 -2.37 13.91
C ASN A 171 -29.11 -2.95 14.59
N TYR A 172 -29.54 -2.35 15.71
CA TYR A 172 -30.71 -2.81 16.46
C TYR A 172 -32.05 -2.57 15.71
N PRO A 173 -32.34 -1.36 15.16
CA PRO A 173 -33.52 -1.14 14.32
C PRO A 173 -33.62 -2.06 13.09
N ILE A 174 -32.50 -2.29 12.40
CA ILE A 174 -32.48 -3.16 11.20
C ILE A 174 -32.78 -4.61 11.58
N ALA A 175 -32.16 -5.12 12.66
CA ALA A 175 -32.42 -6.47 13.14
C ALA A 175 -33.91 -6.68 13.47
N VAL A 176 -34.53 -5.71 14.14
CA VAL A 176 -35.97 -5.75 14.46
C VAL A 176 -36.84 -5.76 13.19
N LEU A 177 -36.53 -4.93 12.20
CA LEU A 177 -37.28 -4.88 10.94
C LEU A 177 -37.15 -6.18 10.12
N VAL A 178 -35.97 -6.79 10.08
CA VAL A 178 -35.74 -8.08 9.40
C VAL A 178 -36.53 -9.18 10.09
N VAL A 179 -36.48 -9.27 11.42
CA VAL A 179 -37.25 -10.27 12.18
C VAL A 179 -38.75 -10.06 12.00
N ALA A 180 -39.23 -8.82 12.08
CA ALA A 180 -40.63 -8.49 11.85
C ALA A 180 -41.08 -8.87 10.44
N GLY A 181 -40.26 -8.61 9.41
CA GLY A 181 -40.56 -8.99 8.02
C GLY A 181 -40.62 -10.50 7.80
N VAL A 182 -39.78 -11.29 8.48
CA VAL A 182 -39.78 -12.76 8.39
C VAL A 182 -40.94 -13.39 9.15
N VAL A 183 -41.38 -12.81 10.28
CA VAL A 183 -42.49 -13.34 11.09
C VAL A 183 -43.85 -12.97 10.51
N SER A 184 -43.94 -11.85 9.78
CA SER A 184 -45.21 -11.30 9.29
C SER A 184 -45.52 -11.64 7.83
N GLY A 185 -44.60 -12.27 7.10
CA GLY A 185 -44.78 -12.76 5.72
C GLY A 185 -44.80 -14.27 5.68
#